data_AF-A0A6P7G3X2-F1
#
_entry.id   AF-A0A6P7G3X2-F1
#
_cell.length_a   1.000
_cell.length_b   1.000
_cell.length_c   1.000
_cell.angle_alpha   90.00
_cell.angle_beta   90.00
_cell.angle_gamma   90.00
#
_symmetry.space_group_name_H-M   'P 1'
#
loop_
_entity.id
_entity.type
_entity.pdbx_description
1 polymer ?
#
loop_
_entity_poly.entity_id
_entity_poly.type
_entity_poly.pdbx_seq_one_letter_code
_entity_poly.pdbx_strand_id
1 'polypeptide(L)'
;MLPTVIILEPLSECMVIGACAAWAASLLFRWEPLVFYLIHILVWFLCDWMLLSIIQNGSLPFKRFDFIIGWLFRELSGPYLFLVALCHPEIKWRNRVFKLTWGGMAQEVKP
;
A
#
# COMPACT_ATOMS: atom_id res chain seq x y z
N MET A 1 7.01 14.23 -5.92
CA MET A 1 7.40 12.84 -6.19
C MET A 1 8.23 12.81 -7.44
N LEU A 2 9.17 11.87 -7.54
CA LEU A 2 9.85 11.56 -8.78
C LEU A 2 8.81 10.97 -9.74
N PRO A 3 8.55 11.58 -10.90
CA PRO A 3 7.42 11.22 -11.74
C PRO A 3 7.46 9.78 -12.27
N THR A 4 8.65 9.19 -12.36
CA THR A 4 8.83 7.79 -12.75
C THR A 4 8.50 6.81 -11.63
N VAL A 5 8.70 7.21 -10.37
CA VAL A 5 8.49 6.32 -9.21
C VAL A 5 7.00 6.05 -9.00
N ILE A 6 6.14 6.99 -9.34
CA ILE A 6 4.68 6.84 -9.21
C ILE A 6 4.11 5.69 -10.06
N ILE A 7 4.79 5.28 -11.14
CA ILE A 7 4.35 4.16 -11.96
C ILE A 7 4.65 2.83 -11.27
N LEU A 8 5.75 2.78 -10.51
CA LEU A 8 6.22 1.58 -9.83
C LEU A 8 5.69 1.46 -8.40
N GLU A 9 5.21 2.56 -7.82
CA GLU A 9 4.69 2.62 -6.45
C GLU A 9 3.53 1.64 -6.17
N PRO A 10 2.58 1.37 -7.09
CA PRO A 10 1.59 0.32 -6.88
C PRO A 10 2.19 -1.08 -6.73
N LEU A 11 3.37 -1.32 -7.34
CA LEU A 11 4.07 -2.59 -7.27
C LEU A 11 4.76 -2.80 -5.91
N SER A 12 4.80 -1.81 -5.02
CA SER A 12 5.31 -2.03 -3.65
C SER A 12 4.25 -2.53 -2.67
N GLU A 13 2.97 -2.53 -3.06
CA GLU A 13 1.87 -2.94 -2.20
C GLU A 13 1.60 -4.45 -2.30
N CYS A 14 1.18 -5.05 -1.18
CA CYS A 14 1.05 -6.51 -1.01
C CYS A 14 0.21 -7.17 -2.12
N MET A 15 -0.95 -6.59 -2.41
CA MET A 15 -1.90 -7.18 -3.35
C MET A 15 -1.34 -7.26 -4.77
N VAL A 16 -0.75 -6.17 -5.26
CA VAL A 16 -0.26 -6.08 -6.64
C VAL A 16 1.02 -6.90 -6.80
N ILE A 17 1.99 -6.72 -5.90
CA ILE A 17 3.26 -7.46 -5.99
C ILE A 17 3.06 -8.96 -5.77
N GLY A 18 2.15 -9.34 -4.87
CA GLY A 18 1.81 -10.73 -4.62
C GLY A 18 1.22 -11.39 -5.86
N ALA A 19 0.32 -10.71 -6.58
CA ALA A 19 -0.28 -11.23 -7.79
C ALA A 19 0.75 -11.40 -8.92
N CYS A 20 1.63 -10.41 -9.10
CA CYS A 20 2.75 -10.50 -10.05
C CYS A 20 3.71 -11.64 -9.70
N ALA A 21 4.07 -11.79 -8.42
CA ALA A 21 4.97 -12.84 -7.96
C ALA A 21 4.34 -14.23 -8.10
N ALA A 22 3.05 -14.38 -7.78
CA ALA A 22 2.32 -15.63 -7.97
C ALA A 22 2.27 -16.05 -9.44
N TRP A 23 2.02 -15.09 -10.34
CA TRP A 23 2.04 -15.36 -11.78
C TRP A 23 3.44 -15.77 -12.25
N ALA A 24 4.48 -15.04 -11.86
CA ALA A 24 5.86 -15.39 -12.19
C ALA A 24 6.26 -16.76 -11.65
N ALA A 25 5.89 -17.09 -10.41
CA ALA A 25 6.18 -18.38 -9.80
C ALA A 25 5.46 -19.53 -10.51
N SER A 26 4.23 -19.30 -10.98
CA SER A 26 3.49 -20.28 -11.78
C SER A 26 4.16 -20.53 -13.13
N LEU A 27 4.66 -19.49 -13.80
CA LEU A 27 5.38 -19.63 -15.07
C LEU A 27 6.73 -20.36 -14.91
N LEU A 28 7.50 -20.01 -13.87
CA LEU A 28 8.87 -20.51 -13.68
C LEU A 28 8.91 -21.90 -13.02
N PHE A 29 8.11 -22.09 -11.97
CA PHE A 29 8.17 -23.30 -11.13
C PHE A 29 6.95 -24.21 -11.29
N ARG A 30 5.96 -23.81 -12.11
CA ARG A 30 4.68 -24.52 -12.28
C ARG A 30 3.93 -24.72 -10.97
N TRP A 31 4.11 -23.78 -10.04
CA TRP A 31 3.36 -23.76 -8.79
C TRP A 31 1.93 -23.30 -9.04
N GLU A 32 1.04 -23.72 -8.14
CA GLU A 32 -0.34 -23.26 -8.13
C GLU A 32 -0.35 -21.79 -7.65
N PRO A 33 -0.76 -20.84 -8.52
CA PRO A 33 -0.59 -19.40 -8.25
C PRO A 33 -1.45 -18.93 -7.07
N LEU A 34 -2.64 -19.47 -6.87
CA LEU A 34 -3.53 -19.05 -5.78
C LEU A 34 -2.93 -19.42 -4.41
N VAL A 35 -2.39 -20.63 -4.27
CA VAL A 35 -1.72 -21.07 -3.04
C VAL A 35 -0.52 -20.19 -2.73
N PHE A 36 0.33 -19.90 -3.73
CA PHE A 36 1.46 -18.99 -3.54
C PHE A 36 0.99 -17.60 -3.10
N TYR A 37 -0.05 -17.06 -3.75
CA TYR A 37 -0.61 -15.75 -3.43
C TYR A 37 -1.15 -15.67 -1.99
N LEU A 38 -1.88 -16.68 -1.54
CA LEU A 38 -2.40 -16.74 -0.17
C LEU A 38 -1.30 -16.83 0.87
N ILE A 39 -0.25 -17.62 0.61
CA ILE A 39 0.92 -17.70 1.49
C ILE A 39 1.65 -16.35 1.54
N HIS A 40 1.83 -15.70 0.39
CA HIS A 40 2.44 -14.37 0.30
C HIS A 40 1.69 -13.34 1.14
N ILE A 41 0.36 -13.25 0.99
CA ILE A 41 -0.52 -12.38 1.78
C ILE A 41 -0.36 -12.66 3.28
N LEU A 42 -0.34 -13.92 3.68
CA LEU A 42 -0.19 -14.31 5.08
C LEU A 42 1.17 -13.89 5.65
N VAL A 43 2.26 -14.14 4.91
CA VAL A 43 3.60 -13.73 5.33
C VAL A 43 3.68 -12.21 5.47
N TRP A 44 3.14 -11.48 4.49
CA TRP A 44 3.12 -10.02 4.53
C TRP A 44 2.33 -9.49 5.74
N PHE A 45 1.14 -10.04 5.99
CA PHE A 45 0.34 -9.72 7.17
C PHE A 45 1.12 -9.92 8.49
N LEU A 46 1.86 -11.03 8.60
CA LEU A 46 2.67 -11.32 9.78
C LEU A 46 3.83 -10.34 9.93
N CYS A 47 4.48 -9.95 8.82
CA CYS A 47 5.52 -8.93 8.83
C CYS A 47 4.98 -7.58 9.31
N ASP A 48 3.82 -7.14 8.81
CA ASP A 48 3.19 -5.88 9.24
C ASP A 48 2.78 -5.91 10.71
N TRP A 49 2.22 -7.03 11.17
CA TRP A 49 1.91 -7.22 12.58
C TRP A 49 3.16 -7.14 13.46
N MET A 50 4.25 -7.79 13.05
CA MET A 50 5.52 -7.77 13.76
C MET A 50 6.12 -6.36 13.78
N LEU A 51 6.14 -5.67 12.63
CA LEU A 51 6.63 -4.30 12.52
C LEU A 51 5.87 -3.37 13.46
N LEU A 52 4.54 -3.45 13.47
CA LEU A 52 3.70 -2.63 14.34
C LEU A 52 3.96 -2.93 15.83
N SER A 53 4.13 -4.21 16.17
CA SER A 53 4.44 -4.64 17.54
C SER A 53 5.79 -4.10 18.01
N ILE A 54 6.79 -4.10 17.11
CA ILE A 54 8.13 -3.56 17.39
C ILE A 54 8.07 -2.04 17.57
N ILE A 55 7.42 -1.32 16.65
CA ILE A 55 7.34 0.15 16.67
C ILE A 55 6.58 0.64 17.91
N GLN A 56 5.47 -0.03 18.27
CA GLN A 56 4.69 0.33 19.46
C GLN A 56 5.50 0.07 20.75
N ASN A 57 6.37 -0.94 20.76
CA ASN A 57 7.21 -1.31 21.89
C ASN A 57 6.42 -1.47 23.21
N GLY A 58 5.26 -2.12 23.13
CA GLY A 58 4.31 -2.26 24.24
C GLY A 58 3.00 -2.94 23.80
N SER A 59 2.00 -2.98 24.68
CA SER A 59 0.69 -3.53 24.32
C SER A 59 -0.02 -2.62 23.31
N LEU A 60 -0.56 -3.23 22.26
CA LEU A 60 -1.35 -2.51 21.26
C LEU A 60 -2.66 -2.00 21.88
N PRO A 61 -3.07 -0.75 21.60
CA PRO A 61 -4.26 -0.14 22.20
C PRO A 61 -5.59 -0.64 21.61
N PHE A 62 -5.58 -1.67 20.76
CA PHE A 62 -6.73 -2.18 20.03
C PHE A 62 -6.78 -3.72 20.06
N LYS A 63 -7.93 -4.30 19.71
CA LYS A 63 -8.08 -5.76 19.66
C LYS A 63 -7.44 -6.31 18.38
N ARG A 64 -6.98 -7.56 18.43
CA ARG A 64 -6.37 -8.25 17.26
C ARG A 64 -7.30 -8.27 16.04
N PHE A 65 -8.62 -8.40 16.25
CA PHE A 65 -9.61 -8.34 15.17
C PHE A 65 -9.69 -6.97 14.50
N ASP A 66 -9.57 -5.89 15.27
CA ASP A 66 -9.58 -4.53 14.73
C ASP A 66 -8.40 -4.33 13.77
N PHE A 67 -7.24 -4.91 14.12
CA PHE A 67 -6.08 -4.91 13.24
C PHE A 67 -6.32 -5.67 11.94
N ILE A 68 -6.91 -6.87 11.99
CA ILE A 68 -7.17 -7.66 10.77
C ILE A 68 -8.07 -6.87 9.81
N ILE A 69 -9.15 -6.29 10.32
CA ILE A 69 -10.10 -5.51 9.51
C ILE A 69 -9.41 -4.25 8.96
N GLY A 70 -8.70 -3.51 9.80
CA GLY A 70 -7.99 -2.30 9.39
C GLY A 70 -6.88 -2.58 8.37
N TRP A 71 -6.13 -3.66 8.55
CA TRP A 71 -5.07 -4.09 7.64
C TRP A 71 -5.63 -4.48 6.28
N LEU A 72 -6.70 -5.28 6.24
CA LEU A 72 -7.38 -5.67 5.00
C LEU A 72 -7.94 -4.44 4.28
N PHE A 73 -8.60 -3.54 5.01
CA PHE A 73 -9.13 -2.31 4.43
C PHE A 73 -8.02 -1.47 3.81
N ARG A 74 -6.89 -1.30 4.50
CA ARG A 74 -5.73 -0.55 3.97
C ARG A 74 -5.16 -1.20 2.71
N GLU A 75 -4.85 -2.50 2.73
CA GLU A 75 -4.24 -3.18 1.59
C GLU A 75 -5.14 -3.22 0.35
N LEU A 76 -6.45 -3.43 0.53
CA LEU A 76 -7.40 -3.47 -0.58
C LEU A 76 -7.72 -2.09 -1.14
N SER A 77 -7.77 -1.07 -0.28
CA SER A 77 -8.03 0.31 -0.72
C SER A 77 -6.79 0.99 -1.31
N GLY A 78 -5.58 0.51 -1.01
CA GLY A 78 -4.32 1.10 -1.48
C GLY A 78 -4.29 1.37 -2.99
N PRO A 79 -4.48 0.34 -3.86
CA PRO A 79 -4.48 0.54 -5.31
C PRO A 79 -5.55 1.52 -5.79
N TYR A 80 -6.74 1.50 -5.18
CA TYR A 80 -7.82 2.42 -5.52
C TYR A 80 -7.48 3.87 -5.13
N LEU A 81 -7.03 4.08 -3.89
CA LEU A 81 -6.63 5.39 -3.39
C LEU A 81 -5.47 5.96 -4.20
N PHE A 82 -4.56 5.11 -4.65
CA PHE A 82 -3.46 5.50 -5.53
C PHE A 82 -3.96 6.04 -6.88
N LEU A 83 -4.88 5.33 -7.53
CA LEU A 83 -5.50 5.79 -8.78
C LEU A 83 -6.26 7.11 -8.59
N VAL A 84 -6.98 7.25 -7.47
CA VAL A 84 -7.66 8.51 -7.13
C VAL A 84 -6.66 9.64 -6.94
N ALA A 85 -5.54 9.39 -6.26
CA ALA A 85 -4.49 10.39 -6.04
C ALA A 85 -3.80 10.82 -7.35
N LEU A 86 -3.68 9.93 -8.34
CA LEU A 86 -3.20 10.25 -9.67
C LEU A 86 -4.16 11.15 -10.45
N CYS A 87 -5.46 10.84 -10.40
CA CYS A 87 -6.49 11.62 -11.09
C CYS A 87 -6.77 12.97 -10.42
N HIS A 88 -6.69 13.02 -9.10
CA HIS A 88 -6.99 14.19 -8.26
C HIS A 88 -5.81 14.47 -7.31
N PRO A 89 -4.73 15.10 -7.80
CA PRO A 89 -3.49 15.31 -7.04
C PRO A 89 -3.56 16.45 -6.01
N GLU A 90 -4.74 17.01 -5.78
CA GLU A 90 -4.96 18.14 -4.87
C GLU A 90 -5.16 17.64 -3.44
N ILE A 91 -4.27 18.05 -2.54
CA ILE A 91 -4.26 17.64 -1.14
C ILE A 91 -4.76 18.82 -0.31
N LYS A 92 -5.93 18.65 0.32
CA LYS A 92 -6.43 19.61 1.29
C LYS A 92 -5.76 19.39 2.63
N TRP A 93 -5.03 20.39 3.12
CA TRP A 93 -4.40 20.39 4.42
C TRP A 93 -4.86 21.59 5.24
N ARG A 94 -5.66 21.32 6.29
CA ARG A 94 -6.37 22.34 7.09
C ARG A 94 -7.22 23.25 6.19
N ASN A 95 -6.85 24.52 6.09
CA ASN A 95 -7.57 25.55 5.32
C ASN A 95 -6.92 25.85 3.95
N ARG A 96 -5.92 25.08 3.54
CA ARG A 96 -5.16 25.30 2.31
C ARG A 96 -5.20 24.08 1.40
N VAL A 97 -5.07 24.30 0.10
CA VAL A 97 -4.99 23.24 -0.91
C VAL A 97 -3.59 23.26 -1.51
N PHE A 98 -2.96 22.10 -1.54
CA PHE A 98 -1.62 21.92 -2.09
C PHE A 98 -1.66 20.98 -3.28
N LYS A 99 -0.86 21.25 -4.29
CA LYS A 99 -0.62 20.33 -5.41
C LYS A 99 0.85 20.00 -5.48
N LEU A 100 1.15 18.72 -5.60
CA LEU A 100 2.53 18.28 -5.76
C LEU A 100 2.94 18.42 -7.24
N THR A 101 3.96 19.22 -7.50
CA THR A 101 4.52 19.37 -8.84
C THR A 101 5.54 18.27 -9.13
N TRP A 102 5.79 18.07 -10.42
CA TRP A 102 6.84 17.17 -10.91
C TRP A 102 8.19 17.67 -10.38
N GLY A 103 8.94 16.80 -9.70
CA GLY A 103 10.14 17.17 -8.94
C GLY A 103 9.92 17.28 -7.42
N GLY A 104 8.68 17.09 -6.94
CA GLY A 104 8.39 16.97 -5.50
C GLY A 104 8.26 18.26 -4.72
N MET A 105 8.14 19.40 -5.40
CA MET A 105 7.79 20.64 -4.73
C MET A 105 6.26 20.72 -4.55
N ALA A 106 5.82 20.88 -3.31
CA ALA A 106 4.42 21.17 -2.99
C ALA A 106 4.15 22.65 -3.23
N GLN A 107 3.18 22.96 -4.10
CA GLN A 107 2.75 24.33 -4.39
C GLN A 107 1.36 24.55 -3.81
N GLU A 108 1.15 25.68 -3.14
CA GLU A 108 -0.17 26.09 -2.68
C GLU A 108 -1.01 26.55 -3.88
N VAL A 109 -2.14 25.89 -4.08
CA VAL A 109 -3.13 26.28 -5.09
C VAL A 109 -3.99 27.35 -4.44
N LYS A 110 -3.81 28.61 -4.86
CA LYS A 110 -4.74 29.68 -4.48
C LYS A 110 -6.11 29.40 -5.12
N PRO A 111 -7.21 29.65 -4.39
CA PRO A 111 -8.57 29.40 -4.88
C PRO A 111 -8.89 30.19 -6.15
#